data_AF-A0A3B9TXG1-F1
#
_entry.id   AF-A0A3B9TXG1-F1
#
_cell.length_a   1.000
_cell.length_b   1.000
_cell.length_c   1.000
_cell.angle_alpha   90.00
_cell.angle_beta   90.00
_cell.angle_gamma   90.00
#
_symmetry.space_group_name_H-M   'P 1'
#
loop_
_entity.id
_entity.type
_entity.pdbx_description
1 polymer ?
#
loop_
_entity_poly.entity_id
_entity_poly.type
_entity_poly.pdbx_seq_one_letter_code
_entity_poly.pdbx_strand_id
1 'polypeptide(L)'
;SAINRDPPEQLVSVIEAECLASNNRQLFDQAGQTFGRWWMFERSKAFLQRSLTLDPQSPNTLMSMAVTLHLNRESEAERPILERYLAIDPANPQALRMAIQVAGVLQDRTFADNVLEMMRAYNPAAVPLAESFIKDAFGG
;
A
#
# COMPACT_ATOMS: atom_id res chain seq x y z
N SER A 1 -16.50 0.92 -15.31
CA SER A 1 -16.75 2.36 -15.12
C SER A 1 -15.45 3.01 -14.72
N ALA A 2 -14.99 4.07 -15.42
CA ALA A 2 -13.81 4.80 -14.99
C ALA A 2 -14.12 5.52 -13.66
N ILE A 3 -13.27 5.36 -12.65
CA ILE A 3 -13.41 6.11 -11.40
C ILE A 3 -13.27 7.60 -11.76
N ASN A 4 -14.30 8.41 -11.46
CA ASN A 4 -14.16 9.85 -11.54
C ASN A 4 -13.16 10.30 -10.46
N ARG A 5 -12.03 10.86 -10.89
CA ARG A 5 -10.92 11.31 -10.01
C ARG A 5 -11.00 12.78 -9.66
N ASP A 6 -12.00 13.49 -10.16
CA ASP A 6 -12.20 14.92 -9.97
C ASP A 6 -13.52 15.15 -9.20
N PRO A 7 -13.52 14.92 -7.87
CA PRO A 7 -14.67 15.20 -7.04
C PRO A 7 -14.87 16.71 -6.86
N PRO A 8 -16.10 17.19 -6.63
CA PRO A 8 -16.32 18.59 -6.25
C PRO A 8 -15.57 18.94 -4.96
N GLU A 9 -14.98 20.13 -4.89
CA GLU A 9 -14.21 20.59 -3.71
C GLU A 9 -15.06 20.58 -2.43
N GLN A 10 -16.35 20.90 -2.53
CA GLN A 10 -17.26 20.83 -1.39
C GLN A 10 -17.36 19.41 -0.80
N LEU A 11 -17.36 18.38 -1.65
CA LEU A 11 -17.38 16.99 -1.20
C LEU A 11 -16.07 16.62 -0.50
N VAL A 12 -14.94 17.08 -1.04
CA VAL A 12 -13.61 16.92 -0.41
C VAL A 12 -13.63 17.54 0.99
N SER A 13 -14.05 18.80 1.12
CA SER A 13 -14.07 19.51 2.40
C SER A 13 -14.99 18.85 3.42
N VAL A 14 -16.17 18.36 3.01
CA VAL A 14 -17.10 17.66 3.91
C VAL A 14 -16.48 16.36 4.43
N ILE A 15 -15.89 15.55 3.55
CA ILE A 15 -15.23 14.30 3.97
C ILE A 15 -14.11 14.59 4.96
N GLU A 16 -13.26 15.59 4.66
CA GLU A 16 -12.16 15.94 5.55
C GLU A 16 -12.66 16.38 6.93
N ALA A 17 -13.59 17.32 6.98
CA ALA A 17 -14.11 17.88 8.22
C ALA A 17 -14.80 16.82 9.10
N GLU A 18 -15.69 16.03 8.52
CA GLU A 18 -16.44 15.02 9.29
C GLU A 18 -15.55 13.89 9.77
N CYS A 19 -14.63 13.40 8.93
CA CYS A 19 -13.73 12.34 9.34
C CYS A 19 -12.79 12.83 10.44
N LEU A 20 -12.23 14.05 10.33
CA LEU A 20 -11.39 14.64 11.38
C LEU A 20 -12.14 14.80 12.72
N ALA A 21 -13.39 15.26 12.68
CA ALA A 21 -14.22 15.42 13.87
C ALA A 21 -14.57 14.08 14.54
N SER A 22 -14.65 12.99 13.78
CA SER A 22 -15.08 11.69 14.30
C SER A 22 -14.09 11.01 15.26
N ASN A 23 -12.79 11.30 15.10
CA ASN A 23 -11.69 10.54 15.71
C ASN A 23 -11.87 9.00 15.61
N ASN A 24 -12.47 8.53 14.50
CA ASN A 24 -12.80 7.12 14.30
C ASN A 24 -11.88 6.50 13.25
N ARG A 25 -11.18 5.43 13.64
CA ARG A 25 -10.24 4.71 12.77
C ARG A 25 -10.86 4.25 11.44
N GLN A 26 -12.07 3.72 11.46
CA GLN A 26 -12.73 3.22 10.25
C GLN A 26 -13.10 4.37 9.30
N LEU A 27 -13.52 5.52 9.83
CA LEU A 27 -13.79 6.71 9.01
C LEU A 27 -12.48 7.28 8.42
N PHE A 28 -11.38 7.25 9.17
CA PHE A 28 -10.06 7.59 8.63
C PHE A 28 -9.63 6.63 7.51
N ASP A 29 -9.84 5.31 7.66
CA ASP A 29 -9.57 4.34 6.59
C ASP A 29 -10.40 4.64 5.33
N GLN A 30 -11.68 4.95 5.49
CA GLN A 30 -12.58 5.24 4.39
C GLN A 30 -12.21 6.54 3.66
N ALA A 31 -11.86 7.59 4.41
CA ALA A 31 -11.35 8.84 3.86
C ALA A 31 -10.05 8.60 3.07
N GLY A 32 -9.10 7.88 3.68
CA GLY A 32 -7.84 7.51 3.06
C GLY A 32 -8.04 6.81 1.71
N GLN A 33 -8.79 5.72 1.70
CA GLN A 33 -9.11 4.98 0.48
C GLN A 33 -9.83 5.84 -0.57
N THR A 34 -10.72 6.74 -0.13
CA THR A 34 -11.48 7.61 -1.03
C THR A 34 -10.56 8.62 -1.71
N PHE A 35 -9.70 9.29 -0.97
CA PHE A 35 -8.69 10.19 -1.54
C PHE A 35 -7.69 9.45 -2.43
N GLY A 36 -7.27 8.24 -2.07
CA GLY A 36 -6.42 7.41 -2.91
C GLY A 36 -7.05 7.08 -4.27
N ARG A 37 -8.35 6.75 -4.30
CA ARG A 37 -9.09 6.52 -5.55
C ARG A 37 -9.18 7.78 -6.43
N TRP A 38 -9.17 8.96 -5.83
CA TRP A 38 -9.14 10.26 -6.51
C TRP A 38 -7.74 10.79 -6.80
N TRP A 39 -6.69 10.00 -6.55
CA TRP A 39 -5.30 10.42 -6.74
C TRP A 39 -4.87 11.61 -5.88
N MET A 40 -5.62 11.88 -4.80
CA MET A 40 -5.27 12.86 -3.78
C MET A 40 -4.36 12.21 -2.75
N PHE A 41 -3.16 11.81 -3.18
CA PHE A 41 -2.28 10.92 -2.40
C PHE A 41 -1.85 11.53 -1.05
N GLU A 42 -1.56 12.83 -0.99
CA GLU A 42 -1.22 13.49 0.28
C GLU A 42 -2.36 13.42 1.31
N ARG A 43 -3.61 13.65 0.87
CA ARG A 43 -4.78 13.51 1.72
C ARG A 43 -4.98 12.06 2.16
N SER A 44 -4.83 11.12 1.22
CA SER A 44 -4.91 9.69 1.51
C SER A 44 -3.94 9.31 2.63
N LYS A 45 -2.65 9.65 2.47
CA LYS A 45 -1.60 9.39 3.45
C LYS A 45 -1.92 10.03 4.81
N ALA A 46 -2.38 11.28 4.83
CA ALA A 46 -2.69 11.98 6.08
C ALA A 46 -3.78 11.27 6.91
N PHE A 47 -4.87 10.82 6.27
CA PHE A 47 -5.93 10.09 6.95
C PHE A 47 -5.49 8.68 7.37
N LEU A 48 -4.79 7.96 6.50
CA LEU A 48 -4.27 6.62 6.81
C LEU A 48 -3.24 6.67 7.96
N GLN A 49 -2.42 7.72 8.03
CA GLN A 49 -1.48 7.91 9.14
C GLN A 49 -2.20 8.11 10.48
N ARG A 50 -3.30 8.88 10.51
CA ARG A 50 -4.15 9.02 11.71
C ARG A 50 -4.79 7.70 12.11
N SER A 51 -5.24 6.92 11.14
CA SER A 51 -5.77 5.58 11.38
C SER A 51 -4.71 4.65 12.00
N LEU A 52 -3.47 4.66 11.47
CA LEU A 52 -2.34 3.90 12.03
C LEU A 52 -1.91 4.38 13.43
N THR A 53 -2.17 5.64 13.80
CA THR A 53 -1.96 6.10 15.18
C THR A 53 -2.96 5.45 16.15
N LEU A 54 -4.18 5.16 15.71
CA LEU A 54 -5.20 4.49 16.53
C LEU A 54 -5.02 2.97 16.57
N ASP A 55 -4.61 2.36 15.45
CA ASP A 55 -4.23 0.94 15.38
C ASP A 55 -3.05 0.76 14.43
N PRO A 56 -1.83 0.62 14.97
CA PRO A 56 -0.63 0.45 14.16
C PRO A 56 -0.62 -0.84 13.32
N GLN A 57 -1.38 -1.88 13.66
CA GLN A 57 -1.34 -3.15 12.92
C GLN A 57 -2.64 -3.43 12.17
N SER A 58 -3.48 -2.42 11.95
CA SER A 58 -4.69 -2.54 11.14
C SER A 58 -4.33 -2.98 9.70
N PRO A 59 -4.70 -4.20 9.28
CA PRO A 59 -4.32 -4.71 7.96
C PRO A 59 -4.96 -3.88 6.84
N ASN A 60 -6.19 -3.42 7.05
CA ASN A 60 -6.91 -2.59 6.09
C ASN A 60 -6.21 -1.25 5.84
N THR A 61 -5.72 -0.62 6.92
CA THR A 61 -5.01 0.66 6.84
C THR A 61 -3.64 0.49 6.19
N LEU A 62 -2.89 -0.55 6.58
CA LEU A 62 -1.58 -0.86 6.01
C LEU A 62 -1.68 -1.16 4.50
N MET A 63 -2.65 -1.98 4.07
CA MET A 63 -2.88 -2.25 2.64
C MET A 63 -3.26 -0.96 1.88
N SER A 64 -4.15 -0.15 2.44
CA SER A 64 -4.56 1.12 1.82
C SER A 64 -3.39 2.11 1.70
N MET A 65 -2.50 2.14 2.69
CA MET A 65 -1.29 2.96 2.68
C MET A 65 -0.30 2.45 1.63
N ALA A 66 -0.06 1.13 1.58
CA ALA A 66 0.81 0.52 0.57
C ALA A 66 0.31 0.85 -0.84
N VAL A 67 -0.98 0.66 -1.13
CA VAL A 67 -1.57 1.00 -2.44
C VAL A 67 -1.43 2.49 -2.76
N THR A 68 -1.64 3.37 -1.78
CA THR A 68 -1.49 4.83 -1.98
C THR A 68 -0.06 5.19 -2.36
N LEU A 69 0.92 4.66 -1.62
CA LEU A 69 2.35 4.90 -1.87
C LEU A 69 2.79 4.29 -3.21
N HIS A 70 2.30 3.10 -3.53
CA HIS A 70 2.56 2.41 -4.79
C HIS A 70 2.10 3.25 -6.00
N LEU A 71 0.87 3.75 -5.94
CA LEU A 71 0.30 4.59 -7.00
C LEU A 71 1.04 5.92 -7.13
N ASN A 72 1.52 6.49 -6.01
CA ASN A 72 2.31 7.71 -6.00
C ASN A 72 3.82 7.48 -6.25
N ARG A 73 4.24 6.23 -6.45
CA ARG A 73 5.64 5.81 -6.70
C ARG A 73 6.61 6.15 -5.56
N GLU A 74 6.14 6.10 -4.33
CA GLU A 74 6.94 6.37 -3.12
C GLU A 74 7.52 5.08 -2.52
N SER A 75 8.35 4.36 -3.29
CA SER A 75 8.84 3.02 -2.93
C SER A 75 9.58 2.96 -1.58
N GLU A 76 10.37 3.99 -1.24
CA GLU A 76 11.10 4.05 0.05
C GLU A 76 10.14 4.05 1.25
N ALA A 77 9.04 4.78 1.15
CA ALA A 77 8.01 4.82 2.19
C ALA A 77 7.11 3.57 2.14
N GLU A 78 6.90 2.98 0.96
CA GLU A 78 6.07 1.79 0.77
C GLU A 78 6.70 0.54 1.42
N ARG A 79 8.01 0.36 1.27
CA ARG A 79 8.75 -0.83 1.74
C ARG A 79 8.45 -1.21 3.19
N PRO A 80 8.59 -0.33 4.21
CA PRO A 80 8.28 -0.70 5.60
C PRO A 80 6.79 -0.94 5.86
N ILE A 81 5.89 -0.38 5.04
CA ILE A 81 4.44 -0.63 5.16
C ILE A 81 4.11 -2.04 4.66
N LEU A 82 4.68 -2.45 3.52
CA LEU A 82 4.51 -3.79 2.98
C LEU A 82 5.09 -4.87 3.90
N GLU A 83 6.26 -4.62 4.49
CA GLU A 83 6.84 -5.54 5.47
C GLU A 83 5.90 -5.77 6.66
N ARG A 84 5.35 -4.70 7.23
CA ARG A 84 4.38 -4.80 8.34
C ARG A 84 3.11 -5.54 7.93
N TYR A 85 2.60 -5.26 6.73
CA TYR A 85 1.40 -5.94 6.24
C TYR A 85 1.65 -7.44 6.02
N LEU A 86 2.75 -7.82 5.37
CA LEU A 86 3.11 -9.20 5.09
C LEU A 86 3.45 -10.01 6.35
N ALA A 87 3.89 -9.35 7.44
CA ALA A 87 4.01 -9.99 8.74
C ALA A 87 2.66 -10.44 9.32
N ILE A 88 1.54 -9.82 8.88
CA ILE A 88 0.18 -10.16 9.32
C ILE A 88 -0.49 -11.13 8.33
N ASP A 89 -0.42 -10.83 7.03
CA ASP A 89 -0.99 -11.66 5.96
C ASP A 89 0.10 -11.99 4.91
N PRO A 90 0.93 -13.02 5.18
CA PRO A 90 2.07 -13.37 4.32
C PRO A 90 1.64 -14.01 3.00
N ALA A 91 0.37 -14.42 2.86
CA ALA A 91 -0.15 -15.07 1.67
C ALA A 91 -0.81 -14.09 0.69
N ASN A 92 -0.93 -12.80 1.04
CA ASN A 92 -1.67 -11.85 0.25
C ASN A 92 -1.02 -11.62 -1.15
N PRO A 93 -1.68 -12.01 -2.24
CA PRO A 93 -1.05 -11.98 -3.56
C PRO A 93 -0.82 -10.55 -4.08
N GLN A 94 -1.60 -9.56 -3.62
CA GLN A 94 -1.39 -8.17 -4.01
C GLN A 94 -0.18 -7.57 -3.30
N ALA A 95 -0.08 -7.75 -1.97
CA ALA A 95 1.07 -7.26 -1.20
C ALA A 95 2.37 -7.89 -1.67
N LEU A 96 2.40 -9.22 -1.90
CA LEU A 96 3.58 -9.91 -2.40
C LEU A 96 4.05 -9.35 -3.75
N ARG A 97 3.13 -9.07 -4.69
CA ARG A 97 3.50 -8.45 -5.98
C ARG A 97 4.07 -7.03 -5.81
N MET A 98 3.41 -6.18 -5.04
CA MET A 98 3.91 -4.82 -4.77
C MET A 98 5.28 -4.87 -4.09
N ALA A 99 5.49 -5.81 -3.17
CA ALA A 99 6.77 -6.00 -2.47
C ALA A 99 7.91 -6.41 -3.42
N ILE A 100 7.68 -7.31 -4.38
CA ILE A 100 8.66 -7.64 -5.43
C ILE A 100 8.99 -6.41 -6.28
N GLN A 101 7.99 -5.61 -6.66
CA GLN A 101 8.19 -4.39 -7.45
C GLN A 101 9.00 -3.36 -6.67
N VAL A 102 8.66 -3.11 -5.40
CA VAL A 102 9.39 -2.20 -4.51
C VAL A 102 10.83 -2.67 -4.31
N ALA A 103 11.05 -3.96 -4.06
CA ALA A 103 12.39 -4.52 -3.92
C ALA A 103 13.25 -4.29 -5.17
N GLY A 104 12.68 -4.50 -6.37
CA GLY A 104 13.34 -4.21 -7.63
C GLY A 104 13.68 -2.73 -7.81
N VAL A 105 12.73 -1.83 -7.55
CA VAL A 105 12.94 -0.37 -7.67
C VAL A 105 14.03 0.11 -6.70
N LEU A 106 14.03 -0.38 -5.47
CA LEU A 106 14.99 0.03 -4.44
C LEU A 106 16.33 -0.72 -4.50
N GLN A 107 16.46 -1.71 -5.38
CA GLN A 107 17.61 -2.64 -5.39
C GLN A 107 17.82 -3.37 -4.05
N ASP A 108 16.73 -3.58 -3.29
CA ASP A 108 16.75 -4.23 -1.98
C ASP A 108 16.70 -5.76 -2.15
N ARG A 109 17.89 -6.37 -2.31
CA ARG A 109 18.03 -7.81 -2.51
C ARG A 109 17.51 -8.62 -1.34
N THR A 110 17.79 -8.17 -0.11
CA THR A 110 17.35 -8.87 1.11
C THR A 110 15.83 -8.90 1.18
N PHE A 111 15.16 -7.78 0.88
CA PHE A 111 13.70 -7.76 0.86
C PHE A 111 13.13 -8.62 -0.29
N ALA A 112 13.75 -8.61 -1.47
CA ALA A 112 13.36 -9.48 -2.57
C ALA A 112 13.41 -10.96 -2.18
N ASP A 113 14.52 -11.41 -1.58
CA ASP A 113 14.72 -12.80 -1.16
C ASP A 113 13.66 -13.23 -0.15
N ASN A 114 13.41 -12.40 0.87
CA ASN A 114 12.37 -12.66 1.89
C ASN A 114 10.97 -12.80 1.25
N VAL A 115 10.64 -11.94 0.29
CA VAL A 115 9.34 -11.98 -0.41
C VAL A 115 9.24 -13.21 -1.32
N LEU A 116 10.33 -13.60 -1.99
CA LEU A 116 10.38 -14.82 -2.79
C LEU A 116 10.21 -16.08 -1.92
N GLU A 117 10.80 -16.11 -0.72
CA GLU A 117 10.56 -17.19 0.24
C GLU A 117 9.08 -17.28 0.65
N MET A 118 8.45 -16.15 0.98
CA MET A 118 7.01 -16.10 1.26
C MET A 118 6.18 -16.58 0.06
N MET A 119 6.52 -16.15 -1.15
CA MET A 119 5.85 -16.61 -2.36
C MET A 119 6.01 -18.12 -2.57
N ARG A 120 7.20 -18.71 -2.34
CA ARG A 120 7.37 -20.17 -2.43
C ARG A 120 6.48 -20.91 -1.44
N ALA A 121 6.31 -20.37 -0.23
CA ALA A 121 5.48 -20.98 0.81
C ALA A 121 3.97 -20.88 0.51
N TYR A 122 3.49 -19.71 0.06
CA TYR A 122 2.04 -19.42 0.00
C TYR A 122 1.49 -19.24 -1.42
N ASN A 123 2.32 -18.95 -2.41
CA ASN A 123 1.92 -18.73 -3.81
C ASN A 123 3.02 -19.17 -4.80
N PRO A 124 3.41 -20.46 -4.82
CA PRO A 124 4.56 -20.94 -5.59
C PRO A 124 4.39 -20.74 -7.11
N ALA A 125 3.16 -20.67 -7.61
CA ALA A 125 2.88 -20.45 -9.02
C ALA A 125 3.33 -19.06 -9.52
N ALA A 126 3.43 -18.06 -8.63
CA ALA A 126 3.88 -16.72 -9.00
C ALA A 126 5.41 -16.55 -8.99
N VAL A 127 6.14 -17.51 -8.41
CA VAL A 127 7.59 -17.40 -8.16
C VAL A 127 8.41 -17.24 -9.45
N PRO A 128 8.21 -18.03 -10.52
CA PRO A 128 9.04 -17.89 -11.72
C PRO A 128 8.95 -16.49 -12.35
N LEU A 129 7.77 -15.87 -12.31
CA LEU A 129 7.57 -14.52 -12.81
C LEU A 129 8.28 -13.49 -11.91
N ALA A 130 8.18 -13.64 -10.59
CA ALA A 130 8.84 -12.76 -9.64
C ALA A 130 10.38 -12.85 -9.73
N GLU A 131 10.93 -14.05 -9.86
CA GLU A 131 12.38 -14.27 -10.05
C GLU A 131 12.88 -13.63 -11.35
N SER A 132 12.13 -13.77 -12.45
CA SER A 132 12.48 -13.12 -13.72
C SER A 132 12.51 -11.60 -13.56
N PHE A 133 11.49 -11.02 -12.94
CA PHE A 133 11.42 -9.58 -12.71
C PHE A 133 12.60 -9.08 -11.87
N ILE A 134 12.93 -9.77 -10.79
CA ILE A 134 14.03 -9.40 -9.90
C ILE A 134 15.39 -9.51 -10.60
N LYS A 135 15.60 -10.58 -11.38
CA LYS A 135 16.81 -10.75 -12.18
C LYS A 135 17.00 -9.58 -13.14
N ASP A 136 15.95 -9.17 -13.84
CA ASP A 136 16.01 -8.06 -14.78
C ASP A 136 16.26 -6.73 -14.06
N ALA A 137 15.60 -6.52 -12.91
CA ALA A 137 15.77 -5.32 -12.10
C ALA A 137 17.20 -5.17 -11.55
N PHE A 138 17.87 -6.26 -11.18
CA PHE A 138 19.23 -6.24 -10.59
C PHE A 138 20.36 -6.43 -11.62
N GLY A 139 20.01 -6.77 -12.86
CA GLY A 139 20.96 -7.04 -13.94
C GLY A 139 21.27 -5.82 -14.82
N GLY A 140 20.58 -4.70 -14.60
CA GLY A 140 20.80 -3.41 -15.26
C GLY A 140 21.87 -2.54 -14.61
#